data_AF-A0A969F1N5-F1
#
_entry.id   AF-A0A969F1N5-F1
#
_cell.length_a   1.000
_cell.length_b   1.000
_cell.length_c   1.000
_cell.angle_alpha   90.00
_cell.angle_beta   90.00
_cell.angle_gamma   90.00
#
_symmetry.space_group_name_H-M   'P 1'
#
loop_
_entity.id
_entity.type
_entity.pdbx_description
1 polymer ?
#
loop_
_entity_poly.entity_id
_entity_poly.type
_entity_poly.pdbx_seq_one_letter_code
_entity_poly.pdbx_strand_id
1 'polypeptide(L)' 'MERAARDERIRATFSALPPAQYEVVRLHFVEDLAHSEIAEQLNLPLGTVKSRLRLAFEKIRKDLGEIDE' A
#
# COMPACT_ATOMS: atom_id res chain seq x y z
N MET A 1 -18.45 -5.93 -16.97
CA MET A 1 -18.12 -4.51 -16.74
C MET A 1 -17.70 -4.24 -15.30
N GLU A 2 -18.36 -4.87 -14.32
CA GLU A 2 -18.08 -4.72 -12.88
C GLU A 2 -16.62 -5.04 -12.46
N ARG A 3 -16.04 -6.14 -12.95
CA ARG A 3 -14.61 -6.47 -12.69
C ARG A 3 -13.64 -5.39 -13.16
N ALA A 4 -13.83 -4.87 -14.37
CA ALA A 4 -12.94 -3.85 -14.93
C ALA A 4 -13.00 -2.53 -14.15
N ALA A 5 -14.20 -2.16 -13.67
CA ALA A 5 -14.38 -0.96 -12.83
C ALA A 5 -13.71 -1.13 -11.46
N ARG A 6 -13.78 -2.32 -10.86
CA ARG A 6 -13.10 -2.65 -9.61
C ARG A 6 -11.58 -2.60 -9.77
N ASP A 7 -11.05 -3.20 -10.83
CA ASP A 7 -9.62 -3.21 -11.10
C ASP A 7 -9.08 -1.80 -11.36
N GLU A 8 -9.85 -0.95 -12.03
CA GLU A 8 -9.49 0.46 -12.24
C GLU A 8 -9.49 1.26 -10.95
N ARG A 9 -10.47 1.04 -10.06
CA ARG A 9 -10.50 1.65 -8.73
C ARG A 9 -9.28 1.26 -7.92
N ILE A 10 -8.94 -0.03 -7.91
CA ILE A 10 -7.73 -0.54 -7.24
C ILE A 10 -6.49 0.18 -7.78
N ARG A 11 -6.31 0.23 -9.11
CA ARG A 11 -5.17 0.95 -9.72
C ARG A 11 -5.12 2.42 -9.31
N ALA A 12 -6.25 3.12 -9.33
CA ALA A 12 -6.34 4.51 -8.92
C ALA A 12 -5.96 4.71 -7.44
N THR A 13 -6.45 3.85 -6.55
CA THR A 13 -6.13 3.89 -5.11
C THR A 13 -4.64 3.73 -4.85
N PHE A 14 -4.00 2.73 -5.48
CA PHE A 14 -2.54 2.54 -5.34
C PHE A 14 -1.75 3.72 -5.93
N SER A 15 -2.22 4.31 -7.03
CA SER A 15 -1.59 5.49 -7.64
C SER A 15 -1.74 6.76 -6.79
N ALA A 16 -2.74 6.82 -5.92
CA ALA A 16 -2.98 7.94 -5.00
C ALA A 16 -2.21 7.82 -3.67
N LEU A 17 -1.46 6.74 -3.45
CA LEU A 17 -0.60 6.59 -2.28
C LEU A 17 0.58 7.56 -2.36
N PRO A 18 0.94 8.23 -1.25
CA PRO A 18 2.22 8.93 -1.16
C PRO A 18 3.39 8.01 -1.54
N PRO A 19 4.44 8.50 -2.23
CA PRO A 19 5.52 7.66 -2.74
C PRO A 19 6.15 6.75 -1.68
N ALA A 20 6.37 7.28 -0.48
CA ALA A 20 6.93 6.54 0.65
C ALA A 20 6.03 5.40 1.16
N GLN A 21 4.71 5.54 1.02
CA GLN A 21 3.72 4.52 1.40
C GLN A 21 3.58 3.48 0.29
N TYR A 22 3.54 3.91 -0.97
CA TYR A 22 3.53 3.03 -2.13
C TYR A 22 4.76 2.11 -2.14
N GLU A 23 5.95 2.66 -1.89
CA GLU A 23 7.21 1.91 -1.92
C GLU A 23 7.22 0.75 -0.92
N VAL A 24 6.83 0.98 0.34
CA VAL A 24 6.79 -0.09 1.34
C VAL A 24 5.74 -1.14 1.04
N VAL A 25 4.60 -0.74 0.46
CA VAL A 25 3.54 -1.68 0.03
C VAL A 25 4.03 -2.52 -1.14
N ARG A 26 4.68 -1.92 -2.14
CA ARG A 26 5.25 -2.62 -3.29
C ARG A 26 6.30 -3.64 -2.85
N LEU A 27 7.25 -3.25 -2.01
CA LEU A 27 8.28 -4.16 -1.51
C LEU A 27 7.68 -5.32 -0.70
N HIS A 28 6.63 -5.06 0.07
CA HIS A 28 6.00 -6.12 0.86
C HIS A 28 5.18 -7.10 0.00
N PHE A 29 4.34 -6.62 -0.92
CA PHE A 29 3.41 -7.50 -1.65
C PHE A 29 3.92 -7.99 -3.01
N VAL A 30 4.83 -7.25 -3.65
CA VAL A 30 5.36 -7.60 -4.97
C VAL A 30 6.68 -8.34 -4.84
N GLU A 31 7.55 -7.89 -3.93
CA GLU A 31 8.87 -8.49 -3.71
C GLU A 31 8.86 -9.48 -2.52
N ASP A 32 7.71 -9.67 -1.86
CA ASP A 32 7.52 -10.59 -0.72
C ASP A 32 8.49 -10.37 0.46
N LEU A 33 8.95 -9.14 0.65
CA LEU A 33 9.90 -8.81 1.70
C LEU A 33 9.21 -8.64 3.06
N ALA A 34 9.86 -9.14 4.11
CA ALA A 34 9.48 -8.88 5.48
C ALA A 34 9.75 -7.42 5.87
N HIS A 35 9.02 -6.90 6.87
CA HIS A 35 9.17 -5.52 7.31
C HIS A 35 10.60 -5.14 7.74
N SER A 36 11.37 -6.10 8.28
CA SER A 36 12.78 -5.90 8.65
C SER A 36 13.67 -5.77 7.41
N GLU A 37 13.47 -6.60 6.40
CA GLU A 37 14.21 -6.56 5.14
C GLU A 37 13.94 -5.24 4.40
N ILE A 38 12.70 -4.78 4.40
CA ILE A 38 12.32 -3.46 3.87
C ILE A 38 13.01 -2.33 4.65
N ALA A 39 13.08 -2.44 5.97
CA ALA A 39 13.74 -1.44 6.81
C ALA A 39 15.24 -1.34 6.51
N GLU A 40 15.90 -2.48 6.34
CA GLU A 40 17.31 -2.56 5.94
C GLU A 40 17.52 -2.01 4.52
N GLN A 41 16.73 -2.45 3.54
CA GLN A 41 16.85 -2.05 2.14
C GLN A 41 16.63 -0.56 1.93
N LEU A 42 15.68 0.05 2.65
CA LEU A 42 15.38 1.47 2.57
C LEU A 42 16.23 2.33 3.54
N ASN A 43 17.05 1.70 4.39
CA ASN A 43 17.78 2.35 5.47
C ASN A 43 16.86 3.20 6.38
N LEU A 44 15.75 2.60 6.82
CA LEU A 44 14.72 3.22 7.66
C LEU A 44 14.55 2.47 8.98
N PRO A 45 14.10 3.14 10.05
CA PRO A 45 13.66 2.44 11.25
C PRO A 45 12.48 1.50 10.96
N LEU A 46 12.47 0.31 11.57
CA LEU A 46 11.36 -0.65 11.44
C LEU A 46 10.01 -0.03 11.82
N GLY A 47 9.99 0.86 12.82
CA GLY A 47 8.79 1.61 13.21
C GLY A 47 8.26 2.51 12.09
N THR A 48 9.13 3.10 11.27
CA THR A 48 8.77 3.92 10.11
C THR A 48 8.20 3.07 8.98
N VAL A 49 8.75 1.88 8.73
CA VAL A 49 8.18 0.94 7.75
C VAL A 49 6.77 0.52 8.17
N LYS A 50 6.60 0.11 9.43
CA LYS A 50 5.29 -0.28 9.99
C LYS A 50 4.27 0.87 9.93
N SER A 51 4.67 2.09 10.27
CA SER A 51 3.75 3.24 10.24
C SER A 51 3.35 3.62 8.81
N ARG A 52 4.28 3.57 7.84
CA ARG A 52 3.97 3.79 6.42
C ARG A 52 3.01 2.73 5.88
N LEU A 53 3.23 1.44 6.18
CA LEU A 53 2.32 0.36 5.79
C LEU A 53 0.93 0.56 6.40
N ARG A 54 0.85 0.86 7.70
CA ARG A 54 -0.43 1.14 8.38
C ARG A 54 -1.20 2.26 7.67
N LEU A 55 -0.55 3.40 7.42
CA LEU A 55 -1.19 4.55 6.76
C LEU A 55 -1.61 4.22 5.31
N ALA A 56 -0.79 3.46 4.60
CA ALA A 56 -1.12 2.99 3.26
C ALA A 56 -2.39 2.13 3.27
N PHE A 57 -2.49 1.17 4.18
CA PHE A 57 -3.67 0.32 4.31
C PHE A 57 -4.91 1.07 4.77
N GLU A 58 -4.79 2.04 5.68
CA GLU A 58 -5.91 2.91 6.08
C GLU A 58 -6.45 3.67 4.88
N LYS A 59 -5.58 4.20 4.02
CA LYS A 59 -5.98 4.89 2.79
C LYS A 59 -6.61 3.93 1.77
N ILE A 60 -6.01 2.76 1.55
CA ILE A 60 -6.54 1.74 0.64
C ILE A 60 -7.94 1.30 1.10
N ARG A 61 -8.11 1.01 2.40
CA ARG A 61 -9.40 0.60 2.97
C ARG A 61 -10.44 1.70 2.88
N LYS A 62 -10.06 2.97 3.08
CA LYS A 62 -10.99 4.09 2.90
C LYS A 62 -11.46 4.18 1.45
N ASP A 63 -10.52 4.18 0.51
CA ASP A 63 -10.81 4.39 -0.91
C ASP A 63 -11.51 3.15 -1.56
N LEU A 64 -11.32 1.95 -1.02
CA LEU A 64 -11.97 0.71 -1.48
C LEU A 64 -13.17 0.26 -0.62
N GLY A 65 -13.29 0.74 0.62
CA GLY A 65 -14.40 0.44 1.52
C GLY A 65 -15.67 1.21 1.19
N GLU A 66 -15.56 2.30 0.41
CA GLU A 66 -16.70 2.97 -0.24
C GLU A 66 -17.28 2.15 -1.42
N ILE A 67 -16.89 0.89 -1.60
CA ILE A 67 -17.44 0.01 -2.67
C ILE A 67 -18.74 -0.69 -2.22
N ASP A 68 -19.06 -0.67 -0.92
CA ASP A 68 -20.31 -1.22 -0.39
C ASP A 68 -21.17 -0.10 0.24
N GLU A 69 -21.83 0.70 -0.60
CA GLU A 69 -23.11 1.39 -0.35
C GLU A 69 -23.82 1.75 -1.67
#